data_AF-A0ABD7YKB3-F1
#
_entry.id   AF-A0ABD7YKB3-F1
#
_cell.length_a   1.000
_cell.length_b   1.000
_cell.length_c   1.000
_cell.angle_alpha   90.00
_cell.angle_beta   90.00
_cell.angle_gamma   90.00
#
_symmetry.space_group_name_H-M   'P 1'
#
loop_
_entity.id
_entity.type
_entity.pdbx_description
1 polymer ?
#
loop_
_entity_poly.entity_id
_entity_poly.type
_entity_poly.pdbx_seq_one_letter_code
_entity_poly.pdbx_strand_id
1 'polypeptide(L)'
;MFDIGFWELVLISVVALVVLGPERLPHAIRSVAKFVSTAKNMANSVKDELAHELKVQELQDNLRKAEQMGMEDLSPELKSSVEQLKQAAQDVQRPYANTSPSDITSERSQDIVEAIPSSTDSQPATADKKAD
;
A
#
# COMPACT_ATOMS: atom_id res chain seq x y z
N MET A 1 -9.18 13.34 -4.48
CA MET A 1 -8.42 14.39 -5.20
C MET A 1 -7.08 14.59 -4.53
N PHE A 2 -6.18 13.64 -4.74
CA PHE A 2 -4.76 13.76 -4.39
C PHE A 2 -4.02 13.09 -5.54
N ASP A 3 -4.20 13.63 -6.74
CA ASP A 3 -3.48 13.23 -7.95
C ASP A 3 -2.06 13.80 -7.91
N ILE A 4 -1.37 13.63 -6.78
CA ILE A 4 0.01 14.06 -6.59
C ILE A 4 0.90 12.93 -7.12
N GLY A 5 1.48 13.18 -8.28
CA GLY A 5 2.46 12.29 -8.88
C GLY A 5 3.82 12.35 -8.17
N PHE A 6 4.66 11.37 -8.48
CA PHE A 6 6.05 11.34 -7.99
C PHE A 6 6.81 12.64 -8.31
N TRP A 7 6.61 13.18 -9.52
CA TRP A 7 7.23 14.43 -9.95
C TRP A 7 6.83 15.64 -9.11
N GLU A 8 5.57 15.71 -8.68
CA GLU A 8 5.09 16.81 -7.83
C GLU A 8 5.66 16.72 -6.42
N LEU A 9 5.78 15.51 -5.85
CA LEU A 9 6.45 15.32 -4.55
C LEU A 9 7.91 15.78 -4.59
N VAL A 10 8.65 15.45 -5.66
CA VAL A 10 10.03 15.90 -5.84
C VAL A 10 10.10 17.42 -5.90
N LEU A 11 9.23 18.07 -6.67
CA LEU A 11 9.17 19.52 -6.79
C LEU A 11 8.88 20.19 -5.43
N ILE A 12 7.88 19.69 -4.69
CA ILE A 12 7.56 20.18 -3.34
C ILE A 12 8.74 19.98 -2.40
N SER A 13 9.43 18.83 -2.47
CA SER A 13 10.62 18.57 -1.65
C SER A 13 11.74 19.58 -1.93
N VAL A 14 12.02 19.89 -3.20
CA VAL A 14 13.02 20.89 -3.57
C VAL A 14 12.64 22.28 -3.04
N VAL A 15 11.39 22.69 -3.23
CA VAL A 15 10.89 23.98 -2.71
C VAL A 15 11.01 24.04 -1.19
N ALA A 16 10.62 22.97 -0.49
CA ALA A 16 10.74 22.87 0.96
C ALA A 16 12.20 22.96 1.42
N LEU A 17 13.13 22.32 0.71
CA LEU A 17 14.57 22.41 1.01
C LEU A 17 15.12 23.83 0.81
N VAL A 18 14.65 24.58 -0.19
CA VAL A 18 15.10 25.95 -0.43
C VAL A 18 14.52 26.92 0.61
N VAL A 19 13.23 26.81 0.92
CA VAL A 19 12.54 27.74 1.84
C VAL A 19 12.95 27.49 3.29
N LEU A 20 12.90 26.23 3.72
CA LEU A 20 13.19 25.85 5.10
C LEU A 20 14.68 25.60 5.34
N GLY A 21 15.40 25.18 4.30
CA GLY A 21 16.79 24.75 4.39
C GLY A 21 16.91 23.22 4.55
N PRO A 22 17.93 22.58 3.94
CA PRO A 22 18.12 21.13 3.99
C PRO A 22 18.38 20.61 5.41
N GLU A 23 18.96 21.42 6.29
CA GLU A 23 19.23 21.02 7.68
C GLU A 23 17.99 21.08 8.57
N ARG A 24 17.02 21.96 8.26
CA ARG A 24 15.86 22.23 9.13
C ARG A 24 14.65 21.36 8.78
N LEU A 25 14.51 20.96 7.52
CA LEU A 25 13.46 20.05 7.07
C LEU A 25 13.43 18.72 7.86
N PRO A 26 14.53 17.96 8.01
CA PRO A 26 14.52 16.71 8.76
C PRO A 26 14.18 16.93 10.25
N HIS A 27 14.60 18.06 10.81
CA HIS A 27 14.25 18.43 12.18
C HIS A 27 12.74 18.72 12.33
N ALA A 28 12.15 19.46 11.39
CA ALA A 28 10.72 19.77 11.40
C ALA A 28 9.85 18.51 11.26
N ILE A 29 10.19 17.61 10.33
CA ILE A 29 9.50 16.31 10.19
C ILE A 29 9.57 15.55 11.51
N ARG A 30 10.74 15.48 12.16
CA ARG A 30 10.91 14.75 13.41
C ARG A 30 10.04 15.31 14.54
N SER A 31 9.91 16.64 14.62
CA SER A 31 9.04 17.30 15.60
C SER A 31 7.56 16.98 15.36
N VAL A 32 7.09 17.13 14.13
CA VAL A 32 5.70 16.81 13.76
C VAL A 32 5.41 15.32 13.96
N ALA A 33 6.32 14.45 13.52
CA ALA A 33 6.19 13.02 13.69
C ALA A 33 6.12 12.61 15.16
N LYS A 34 6.92 13.23 16.03
CA LYS A 34 6.86 13.00 17.49
C LYS A 34 5.51 13.42 18.05
N PHE A 35 4.99 14.58 17.65
CA PHE A 35 3.68 15.06 18.09
C PHE A 35 2.55 14.11 17.66
N VAL A 36 2.54 13.74 16.37
CA VAL A 36 1.56 12.79 15.81
C VAL A 36 1.68 11.42 16.49
N SER A 37 2.90 10.94 16.73
CA SER A 37 3.12 9.67 17.43
C SER A 37 2.60 9.70 18.86
N THR A 38 2.84 10.79 19.60
CA THR A 38 2.33 10.94 20.97
C THR A 38 0.81 10.99 20.98
N ALA A 39 0.20 11.77 20.08
CA ALA A 39 -1.26 11.83 19.97
C ALA A 39 -1.88 10.47 19.60
N LYS A 40 -1.26 9.74 18.65
CA LYS A 40 -1.69 8.39 18.27
C LYS A 40 -1.59 7.41 19.43
N ASN A 41 -0.47 7.45 20.17
CA ASN A 41 -0.27 6.58 21.31
C ASN A 41 -1.28 6.87 22.43
N MET A 42 -1.53 8.15 22.74
CA MET A 42 -2.55 8.55 23.72
C MET A 42 -3.95 8.09 23.29
N ALA A 43 -4.30 8.25 22.01
CA ALA A 43 -5.57 7.74 21.48
C ALA A 43 -5.68 6.22 21.58
N ASN A 44 -4.58 5.49 21.37
CA ASN A 44 -4.55 4.04 21.53
C ASN A 44 -4.67 3.62 23.00
N SER A 45 -3.96 4.28 23.93
CA SER A 45 -4.07 3.99 25.36
C SER A 45 -5.49 4.21 25.89
N VAL A 46 -6.14 5.32 25.49
CA VAL A 46 -7.54 5.58 25.85
C VAL A 46 -8.48 4.53 25.25
N LYS A 47 -8.25 4.11 24.00
CA LYS A 47 -9.02 3.02 23.39
C LYS A 47 -8.82 1.69 24.13
N ASP A 48 -7.59 1.38 24.51
CA ASP A 48 -7.24 0.13 25.20
C ASP A 48 -7.85 0.09 26.62
N GLU A 49 -7.79 1.19 27.36
CA GLU A 49 -8.43 1.35 28.68
C GLU A 49 -9.96 1.26 28.58
N LEU A 50 -10.59 1.95 27.61
CA LEU A 50 -12.03 1.89 27.37
C LEU A 50 -12.50 0.51 26.86
N ALA A 51 -11.65 -0.19 26.08
CA ALA A 51 -11.92 -1.54 25.62
C ALA A 51 -11.80 -2.57 26.75
N HIS A 52 -10.95 -2.32 27.75
CA HIS A 52 -10.74 -3.21 28.88
C HIS A 52 -11.80 -3.05 29.98
N GLU A 53 -12.36 -1.85 30.15
CA GLU A 53 -13.21 -1.55 31.32
C GLU A 53 -14.71 -1.38 31.07
N LEU A 54 -15.21 -0.76 29.98
CA LEU A 54 -16.65 -0.66 29.65
C LEU A 54 -16.88 0.18 28.38
N LYS A 55 -17.82 -0.27 27.52
CA LYS A 55 -18.51 0.47 26.44
C LYS A 55 -17.76 0.76 25.12
N VAL A 56 -17.46 -0.30 24.38
CA VAL A 56 -17.35 -0.23 22.91
C VAL A 56 -18.66 0.27 22.27
N GLN A 57 -19.81 -0.01 22.89
CA GLN A 57 -21.13 0.38 22.36
C GLN A 57 -21.36 1.90 22.38
N GLU A 58 -21.04 2.62 23.45
CA GLU A 58 -21.31 4.07 23.48
C GLU A 58 -20.41 4.88 22.54
N LEU A 59 -19.16 4.48 22.33
CA LEU A 59 -18.33 5.14 21.32
C LEU A 59 -18.76 4.74 19.90
N GLN A 60 -19.15 3.48 19.65
CA GLN A 60 -19.75 3.12 18.37
C GLN A 60 -21.02 3.93 18.11
N ASP A 61 -21.88 4.11 19.11
CA ASP A 61 -23.11 4.87 18.96
C ASP A 61 -22.83 6.36 18.76
N ASN A 62 -21.89 6.97 19.48
CA ASN A 62 -21.50 8.36 19.26
C ASN A 62 -20.82 8.56 17.90
N LEU A 63 -19.96 7.64 17.47
CA LEU A 63 -19.30 7.71 16.18
C LEU A 63 -20.29 7.48 15.03
N ARG A 64 -21.20 6.51 15.18
CA ARG A 64 -22.29 6.23 14.24
C ARG A 64 -23.29 7.38 14.17
N LYS A 65 -23.56 8.06 15.29
CA LYS A 65 -24.37 9.28 15.33
C LYS A 65 -23.66 10.48 14.71
N ALA A 66 -22.36 10.65 14.94
CA ALA A 66 -21.57 11.70 14.30
C ALA A 66 -21.45 11.48 12.79
N GLU A 67 -21.28 10.23 12.35
CA GLU A 67 -21.31 9.85 10.95
C GLU A 67 -22.68 10.10 10.34
N GLN A 68 -23.78 9.72 11.02
CA GLN A 68 -25.14 10.02 10.57
C GLN A 68 -25.39 11.52 10.45
N MET A 69 -25.01 12.33 11.45
CA MET A 69 -25.15 13.78 11.38
C MET A 69 -24.34 14.37 10.21
N GLY A 70 -23.09 13.92 10.02
CA GLY A 70 -22.28 14.31 8.88
C GLY A 70 -22.89 13.90 7.53
N MET A 71 -23.47 12.69 7.44
CA MET A 71 -24.17 12.21 6.25
C MET A 71 -25.49 12.93 6.00
N GLU A 72 -26.13 13.47 7.03
CA GLU A 72 -27.39 14.23 6.91
C GLU A 72 -27.14 15.61 6.28
N ASP A 73 -26.06 16.28 6.71
CA ASP A 73 -25.60 17.59 6.22
C ASP A 73 -24.89 17.57 4.85
N LEU A 74 -24.63 16.38 4.28
CA LEU A 74 -23.98 16.24 2.97
C LEU A 74 -24.95 16.54 1.80
N SER A 75 -24.50 17.32 0.80
CA SER A 75 -25.24 17.52 -0.47
C SER A 75 -25.53 16.18 -1.17
N PRO A 76 -26.62 16.05 -1.95
CA PRO A 76 -27.04 14.77 -2.55
C PRO A 76 -25.96 14.07 -3.39
N GLU A 77 -25.05 14.82 -4.03
CA GLU A 77 -23.91 14.25 -4.77
C GLU A 77 -22.85 13.56 -3.87
N LEU A 78 -22.66 14.06 -2.65
CA LEU A 78 -21.71 13.45 -1.72
C LEU A 78 -22.29 12.18 -1.11
N LYS A 79 -23.61 12.14 -0.84
CA LYS A 79 -24.30 10.93 -0.35
C LYS A 79 -24.19 9.78 -1.35
N SER A 80 -24.42 10.05 -2.64
CA SER A 80 -24.27 9.02 -3.69
C SER A 80 -22.82 8.56 -3.85
N SER A 81 -21.85 9.45 -3.67
CA SER A 81 -20.42 9.11 -3.73
C SER A 81 -19.99 8.23 -2.55
N VAL A 82 -20.48 8.52 -1.34
CA VAL A 82 -20.23 7.71 -0.14
C VAL A 82 -20.87 6.32 -0.28
N GLU A 83 -22.09 6.21 -0.80
CA GLU A 83 -22.75 4.91 -1.02
C GLU A 83 -22.00 4.06 -2.07
N GLN A 84 -21.55 4.68 -3.17
CA GLN A 84 -20.72 4.01 -4.17
C GLN A 84 -19.39 3.53 -3.59
N LEU A 85 -18.74 4.35 -2.76
CA LEU A 85 -17.48 3.97 -2.10
C LEU A 85 -17.70 2.83 -1.09
N LYS A 86 -18.82 2.86 -0.35
CA LYS A 86 -19.22 1.79 0.57
C LYS A 86 -19.47 0.49 -0.18
N GLN A 87 -20.11 0.54 -1.34
CA GLN A 87 -20.36 -0.61 -2.18
C GLN A 87 -19.06 -1.18 -2.78
N ALA A 88 -18.18 -0.32 -3.29
CA ALA A 88 -16.87 -0.73 -3.79
C ALA A 88 -15.99 -1.34 -2.69
N ALA A 89 -16.02 -0.79 -1.47
CA ALA A 89 -15.30 -1.35 -0.33
C ALA A 89 -15.84 -2.74 0.06
N GLN A 90 -17.15 -2.97 -0.06
CA GLN A 90 -17.75 -4.29 0.19
C GLN A 90 -17.37 -5.33 -0.87
N ASP A 91 -17.27 -4.93 -2.15
CA ASP A 91 -16.80 -5.80 -3.23
C ASP A 91 -15.31 -6.17 -3.06
N VAL A 92 -14.46 -5.22 -2.65
CA VAL A 92 -13.02 -5.46 -2.40
C VAL A 92 -12.79 -6.29 -1.12
N GLN A 93 -13.77 -6.42 -0.24
CA GLN A 93 -13.72 -7.34 0.91
C GLN A 93 -14.03 -8.80 0.52
N ARG A 94 -14.50 -9.07 -0.71
CA ARG A 94 -14.87 -10.41 -1.22
C ARG A 94 -13.93 -11.10 -2.24
N PRO A 95 -12.62 -10.78 -2.39
CA PRO A 95 -11.80 -11.31 -3.47
C PRO A 95 -11.37 -12.78 -3.30
N TYR A 96 -11.82 -13.50 -2.27
CA TYR A 96 -11.50 -14.92 -2.07
C TYR A 96 -12.70 -15.87 -2.14
N ALA A 97 -13.91 -15.41 -2.46
CA ALA A 97 -15.06 -16.32 -2.56
C ALA A 97 -15.06 -17.14 -3.86
N ASN A 98 -14.54 -16.61 -4.98
CA ASN A 98 -14.69 -17.23 -6.29
C ASN A 98 -13.40 -17.16 -7.13
N THR A 99 -12.41 -18.01 -6.84
CA THR A 99 -11.41 -18.40 -7.86
C THR A 99 -11.23 -19.91 -7.79
N SER A 100 -11.93 -20.59 -8.69
CA SER A 100 -11.73 -22.01 -8.99
C SER A 100 -10.49 -22.14 -9.89
N PRO A 101 -9.52 -23.01 -9.58
CA PRO A 101 -8.21 -23.04 -10.24
C PRO A 101 -8.17 -23.80 -11.58
N SER A 102 -9.19 -23.63 -12.44
CA SER A 102 -9.33 -24.47 -13.65
C SER A 102 -8.87 -23.83 -14.98
N ASP A 103 -8.50 -22.55 -15.02
CA ASP A 103 -8.16 -21.86 -16.29
C ASP A 103 -6.65 -21.61 -16.49
N ILE A 104 -5.80 -22.56 -16.09
CA ILE A 104 -4.37 -22.59 -16.45
C ILE A 104 -4.01 -23.92 -17.11
N THR A 105 -4.79 -24.37 -18.09
CA THR A 105 -4.38 -25.46 -19.00
C THR A 105 -5.08 -25.29 -20.35
N SER A 106 -4.69 -24.25 -21.08
CA SER A 106 -4.81 -24.20 -22.53
C SER A 106 -3.93 -23.03 -22.98
N GLU A 107 -3.29 -23.11 -24.15
CA GLU A 107 -2.43 -22.06 -24.76
C GLU A 107 -0.90 -22.13 -24.57
N ARG A 108 -0.30 -23.29 -24.28
CA ARG A 108 1.16 -23.48 -24.56
C ARG A 108 1.50 -24.87 -25.05
N SER A 109 0.93 -25.23 -26.21
CA SER A 109 1.25 -26.47 -26.92
C SER A 109 1.42 -26.23 -28.43
N GLN A 110 2.20 -25.21 -28.82
CA GLN A 110 2.68 -25.03 -30.19
C GLN A 110 4.05 -24.33 -30.15
N ASP A 111 5.11 -25.07 -29.82
CA ASP A 111 6.50 -24.80 -30.24
C ASP A 111 7.43 -25.88 -29.64
N ILE A 112 7.25 -27.13 -30.07
CA ILE A 112 8.24 -28.19 -29.88
C ILE A 112 8.28 -29.05 -31.15
N VAL A 113 8.91 -28.54 -32.21
CA VAL A 113 9.58 -29.40 -33.20
C VAL A 113 10.70 -28.57 -33.83
N GLU A 114 11.95 -28.76 -33.39
CA GLU A 114 13.10 -29.00 -34.28
C GLU A 114 14.38 -29.11 -33.42
N ALA A 115 15.16 -30.17 -33.65
CA ALA A 115 16.59 -30.32 -33.35
C ALA A 115 17.05 -30.60 -31.89
N ILE A 116 17.06 -31.89 -31.53
CA ILE A 116 18.22 -32.51 -30.86
C ILE A 116 18.46 -33.85 -31.62
N PRO A 117 19.69 -34.19 -32.07
CA PRO A 117 20.52 -35.00 -31.18
C PRO A 117 22.05 -34.80 -31.29
N SER A 118 22.70 -35.04 -30.14
CA SER A 118 23.91 -35.87 -29.95
C SER A 118 25.29 -35.41 -30.48
N SER A 119 26.20 -35.11 -29.54
CA SER A 119 27.59 -35.65 -29.43
C SER A 119 28.19 -35.09 -28.12
N THR A 120 28.40 -35.89 -27.07
CA THR A 120 29.58 -36.76 -26.83
C THR A 120 30.89 -35.98 -26.69
N ASP A 121 31.25 -35.80 -25.41
CA ASP A 121 32.56 -36.13 -24.82
C ASP A 121 33.79 -35.23 -25.02
N SER A 122 34.60 -35.27 -23.95
CA SER A 122 36.06 -35.10 -23.92
C SER A 122 36.69 -33.70 -23.86
N GLN A 123 37.20 -33.45 -22.65
CA GLN A 123 38.40 -32.68 -22.29
C GLN A 123 39.61 -32.92 -23.23
N PRO A 124 40.49 -31.92 -23.42
CA PRO A 124 41.90 -32.07 -22.99
C PRO A 124 42.41 -30.76 -22.33
N ALA A 125 43.13 -30.74 -21.21
CA ALA A 125 44.49 -31.22 -20.94
C ALA A 125 45.63 -30.48 -21.69
N THR A 126 46.38 -29.68 -20.92
CA THR A 126 47.84 -29.36 -21.02
C THR A 126 48.30 -28.41 -22.15
N ALA A 127 49.32 -27.56 -22.04
CA ALA A 127 50.29 -27.18 -21.00
C ALA A 127 51.07 -25.92 -21.49
N ASP A 128 51.79 -25.29 -20.54
CA ASP A 128 53.07 -24.57 -20.70
C ASP A 128 53.18 -23.34 -21.63
N LYS A 129 53.70 -22.21 -21.08
CA LYS A 129 55.11 -21.76 -21.28
C LYS A 129 55.32 -20.26 -21.00
N LYS A 130 56.02 -19.99 -19.87
CA LYS A 130 57.21 -19.12 -19.65
C LYS A 130 57.32 -17.66 -20.20
N ALA A 131 57.98 -16.83 -19.37
CA ALA A 131 58.64 -15.51 -19.57
C ALA A 131 57.86 -14.37 -18.88
N ASP A 132 58.40 -13.53 -18.01
CA ASP A 132 59.79 -13.08 -17.75
C ASP A 132 59.96 -12.83 -16.23
#